data_AF-A0A2Z5EK09-F1
#
_entry.id   AF-A0A2Z5EK09-F1
#
_cell.length_a   1.000
_cell.length_b   1.000
_cell.length_c   1.000
_cell.angle_alpha   90.00
_cell.angle_beta   90.00
_cell.angle_gamma   90.00
#
_symmetry.space_group_name_H-M   'P 1'
#
loop_
_entity.id
_entity.type
_entity.pdbx_description
1 polymer ?
#
loop_
_entity_poly.entity_id
_entity_poly.type
_entity_poly.pdbx_seq_one_letter_code
_entity_poly.pdbx_strand_id
1 'polypeptide(L)' 'MQRIEDGVSPLYTLTGEELARLSQGVALGLLSAPLSTTPQSSTQILVRFHSAAEAERVKVYIA' A
#
# COMPACT_ATOMS: atom_id res chain seq x y z
N MET A 1 3.82 1.98 33.43
CA MET A 1 3.00 2.26 32.24
C MET A 1 3.94 2.48 31.07
N GLN A 2 3.90 1.63 30.04
CA GLN A 2 4.10 1.96 28.63
C GLN A 2 3.96 0.67 27.82
N ARG A 3 2.80 0.50 27.17
CA ARG A 3 2.61 -0.46 26.09
C ARG A 3 3.06 0.25 24.81
N ILE A 4 4.10 -0.24 24.15
CA ILE A 4 4.32 0.11 22.74
C ILE A 4 3.74 -1.07 21.97
N GLU A 5 2.52 -0.87 21.51
CA GLU A 5 1.76 -1.78 20.66
C GLU A 5 2.48 -2.01 19.32
N ASP A 6 2.43 -3.28 18.89
CA ASP A 6 2.07 -3.76 17.55
C ASP A 6 2.62 -3.10 16.28
N GLY A 7 3.14 -3.97 15.41
CA GLY A 7 2.86 -3.92 13.98
C GLY A 7 3.41 -2.72 13.21
N VAL A 8 4.69 -2.76 12.85
CA VAL A 8 5.24 -1.83 11.84
C VAL A 8 4.49 -2.05 10.52
N SER A 9 3.49 -1.22 10.26
CA SER A 9 2.74 -1.22 9.01
C SER A 9 3.71 -0.99 7.86
N PRO A 10 3.85 -1.94 6.92
CA PRO A 10 4.92 -1.87 5.95
C PRO A 10 4.66 -0.76 4.92
N LEU A 11 5.74 -0.06 4.57
CA LEU A 11 5.78 1.05 3.61
C LEU A 11 6.37 0.56 2.29
N TYR A 12 5.69 0.88 1.19
CA TYR A 12 6.13 0.53 -0.16
C TYR A 12 6.08 1.75 -1.06
N THR A 13 7.01 1.84 -1.99
CA THR A 13 7.02 2.89 -3.00
C THR A 13 6.39 2.34 -4.27
N LEU A 14 5.34 3.01 -4.76
CA LEU A 14 4.68 2.75 -6.04
C LEU A 14 4.85 3.94 -6.97
N THR A 15 4.86 3.69 -8.26
CA THR A 15 4.72 4.70 -9.31
C THR A 15 3.27 5.16 -9.44
N GLY A 16 3.04 6.26 -10.19
CA GLY A 16 1.69 6.72 -10.48
C GLY A 16 0.84 5.69 -11.24
N GLU A 17 1.45 4.92 -12.14
CA GLU A 17 0.77 3.85 -12.88
C GLU A 17 0.40 2.68 -11.96
N GLU A 18 1.31 2.25 -11.12
CA GLU A 18 1.09 1.21 -10.11
C GLU A 18 0.00 1.60 -9.10
N LEU A 19 -0.02 2.87 -8.67
CA LEU A 19 -1.08 3.38 -7.81
C LEU A 19 -2.45 3.36 -8.51
N ALA A 20 -2.51 3.65 -9.81
CA ALA A 20 -3.74 3.57 -10.58
C ALA A 20 -4.24 2.11 -10.67
N ARG A 21 -3.34 1.14 -10.92
CA ARG A 21 -3.67 -0.29 -10.91
C ARG A 21 -4.16 -0.76 -9.54
N LEU A 22 -3.49 -0.32 -8.45
CA LEU A 22 -3.94 -0.57 -7.08
C LEU A 22 -5.35 -0.03 -6.87
N SER A 23 -5.60 1.23 -7.24
CA SER A 23 -6.91 1.88 -7.06
C SER A 23 -8.01 1.15 -7.81
N GLN A 24 -7.72 0.64 -9.01
CA GLN A 24 -8.65 -0.20 -9.77
C GLN A 24 -8.92 -1.53 -9.07
N GLY A 25 -7.89 -2.22 -8.58
CA GLY A 25 -8.07 -3.47 -7.84
C GLY A 25 -8.90 -3.30 -6.56
N VAL A 26 -8.77 -2.17 -5.87
CA VAL A 26 -9.61 -1.82 -4.72
C VAL A 26 -11.05 -1.55 -5.14
N ALA A 27 -11.27 -0.79 -6.21
CA ALA A 27 -12.61 -0.51 -6.73
C ALA A 27 -13.36 -1.78 -7.19
N LEU A 28 -12.63 -2.79 -7.68
CA LEU A 28 -13.16 -4.09 -8.05
C LEU A 28 -13.33 -5.06 -6.87
N GLY A 29 -12.94 -4.66 -5.64
CA GLY A 29 -12.99 -5.52 -4.46
C GLY A 29 -11.95 -6.64 -4.44
N LEU A 30 -10.92 -6.57 -5.29
CA LEU A 30 -9.85 -7.57 -5.39
C LEU A 30 -8.74 -7.32 -4.36
N LEU A 31 -8.55 -6.06 -3.95
CA LEU A 31 -7.52 -5.62 -3.01
C LEU A 31 -8.13 -4.80 -1.87
N SER A 32 -7.50 -4.85 -0.70
CA SER A 32 -7.80 -3.94 0.41
C SER A 32 -7.31 -2.53 0.10
N ALA A 33 -8.05 -1.51 0.54
CA ALA A 33 -7.58 -0.14 0.50
C ALA A 33 -6.30 0.03 1.37
N PRO A 34 -5.28 0.77 0.90
CA PRO A 34 -4.12 1.08 1.72
C PRO A 34 -4.51 1.97 2.91
N LEU A 35 -3.74 1.91 3.99
CA LEU A 35 -3.88 2.76 5.16
C LEU A 35 -3.64 4.24 4.83
N SER A 36 -2.65 4.51 4.00
CA SER A 36 -2.31 5.88 3.59
C SER A 36 -1.47 5.88 2.31
N THR A 37 -1.63 6.93 1.53
CA THR A 37 -0.81 7.23 0.35
C THR A 37 -0.19 8.61 0.50
N THR A 38 1.14 8.71 0.42
CA THR A 38 1.89 9.97 0.56
C THR A 38 2.78 10.15 -0.64
N PRO A 39 2.67 11.27 -1.40
CA PRO A 39 3.61 11.56 -2.48
C PRO A 39 5.05 11.63 -1.94
N GLN A 40 5.98 10.92 -2.58
CA GLN A 40 7.40 10.92 -2.22
C GLN A 40 8.23 11.77 -3.20
N SER A 41 7.90 11.70 -4.49
CA SER A 41 8.53 12.48 -5.56
C SER A 41 7.52 12.75 -6.68
N SER A 42 7.98 13.34 -7.79
CA SER A 42 7.16 13.54 -8.99
C SER A 42 6.70 12.23 -9.65
N THR A 43 7.36 11.11 -9.36
CA THR A 43 7.07 9.80 -9.97
C THR A 43 6.79 8.70 -8.97
N GLN A 44 6.98 8.95 -7.67
CA GLN A 44 6.91 7.94 -6.62
C GLN A 44 5.96 8.36 -5.50
N ILE A 45 5.20 7.38 -5.00
CA ILE A 45 4.19 7.52 -3.98
C ILE A 45 4.43 6.43 -2.94
N LEU A 46 4.56 6.82 -1.67
CA LEU A 46 4.63 5.90 -0.55
C LEU A 46 3.23 5.42 -0.19
N VAL A 47 3.06 4.12 -0.07
CA VAL A 47 1.81 3.46 0.28
C VAL A 47 2.03 2.60 1.50
N ARG A 48 1.16 2.74 2.49
CA ARG A 48 1.18 1.97 3.74
C ARG A 48 0.04 0.96 3.73
N PHE A 49 0.31 -0.28 4.14
CA PHE A 49 -0.68 -1.36 4.24
C PHE A 49 -0.83 -1.85 5.68
N HIS A 50 -1.94 -2.53 5.98
CA HIS A 50 -2.18 -3.07 7.34
C HIS A 50 -1.26 -4.24 7.67
N SER A 51 -0.75 -4.94 6.64
CA SER A 51 0.14 -6.07 6.82
C SER A 51 1.05 -6.29 5.61
N ALA A 52 2.15 -7.03 5.84
CA ALA A 52 3.03 -7.46 4.75
C ALA A 52 2.28 -8.35 3.74
N ALA A 53 1.34 -9.18 4.19
CA ALA A 53 0.56 -10.04 3.32
C ALA A 53 -0.38 -9.26 2.37
N GLU A 54 -0.91 -8.11 2.79
CA GLU A 54 -1.64 -7.23 1.87
C GLU A 54 -0.72 -6.63 0.82
N ALA A 55 0.44 -6.13 1.25
CA ALA A 55 1.38 -5.54 0.33
C ALA A 55 1.94 -6.52 -0.70
N GLU A 56 2.25 -7.76 -0.29
CA GLU A 56 2.68 -8.80 -1.21
C GLU A 56 1.58 -9.17 -2.22
N ARG A 57 0.31 -9.22 -1.80
CA ARG A 57 -0.82 -9.40 -2.72
C ARG A 57 -0.92 -8.26 -3.74
N VAL A 58 -0.75 -7.02 -3.29
CA VAL A 58 -0.74 -5.85 -4.17
C VAL A 58 0.40 -5.94 -5.18
N LYS A 59 1.62 -6.27 -4.75
CA LYS A 59 2.78 -6.43 -5.65
C LYS A 59 2.53 -7.47 -6.73
N VAL A 60 1.98 -8.63 -6.37
CA VAL A 60 1.66 -9.70 -7.34
C VAL A 60 0.58 -9.25 -8.32
N TYR A 61 -0.38 -8.44 -7.88
CA TYR A 61 -1.47 -7.95 -8.74
C TYR A 61 -1.02 -6.87 -9.73
N ILE A 62 -0.12 -5.97 -9.32
CA ILE A 62 0.29 -4.82 -10.14
C ILE A 62 1.51 -5.08 -11.03
N ALA A 63 2.29 -6.13 -10.74
CA ALA A 63 3.44 -6.56 -11.54
C ALA A 63 3.04 -6.96 -12.96
#